data_AF-A0A2M7BAZ3-F1
#
_entry.id   AF-A0A2M7BAZ3-F1
#
_cell.length_a   1.000
_cell.length_b   1.000
_cell.length_c   1.000
_cell.angle_alpha   90.00
_cell.angle_beta   90.00
_cell.angle_gamma   90.00
#
_symmetry.space_group_name_H-M   'P 1'
#
loop_
_entity.id
_entity.type
_entity.pdbx_description
1 polymer ?
#
loop_
_entity_poly.entity_id
_entity_poly.type
_entity_poly.pdbx_seq_one_letter_code
_entity_poly.pdbx_strand_id
1 'polypeptide(L)'
;MLKRTFLHLPGVGPRRETYFWRQGLATWEDFLAAQRVQGLSRGRLDGLKAELTGSLGHLSDAAYFAARLQAGEHWRLFRQFRPRTAYLDIETYGKVWPGLLVTVAGLYDGQTMRQFVQGFNLQEFPQVLSEFDLLVTFNGTQFDLPVLKAYFPELNLPP
;
A
#
# COMPACT_ATOMS: atom_id res chain seq x y z
N MET A 1 9.66 8.10 3.05
CA MET A 1 8.93 7.98 1.77
C MET A 1 7.51 8.47 1.97
N LEU A 2 6.72 7.82 2.83
CA LEU A 2 5.38 8.28 3.21
C LEU A 2 5.37 9.70 3.80
N LYS A 3 6.11 9.94 4.90
CA LYS A 3 6.30 11.30 5.47
C LYS A 3 7.03 12.30 4.58
N ARG A 4 7.44 11.90 3.38
CA ARG A 4 8.15 12.74 2.40
C ARG A 4 7.34 12.93 1.12
N THR A 5 6.11 12.46 1.08
CA THR A 5 5.20 12.66 -0.05
C THR A 5 3.95 13.42 0.38
N PHE A 6 3.43 14.24 -0.53
CA PHE A 6 2.20 15.00 -0.34
C PHE A 6 1.11 14.56 -1.31
N LEU A 7 1.35 13.53 -2.13
CA LEU A 7 0.44 13.10 -3.20
C LEU A 7 -0.91 12.56 -2.71
N HIS A 8 -0.97 12.12 -1.44
CA HIS A 8 -2.21 11.69 -0.81
C HIS A 8 -3.11 12.87 -0.40
N LEU A 9 -2.60 14.10 -0.39
CA LEU A 9 -3.35 15.29 -0.03
C LEU A 9 -4.24 15.76 -1.19
N PRO A 10 -5.48 16.21 -0.92
CA PRO A 10 -6.40 16.62 -1.97
C PRO A 10 -5.81 17.77 -2.77
N GLY A 11 -5.80 17.68 -4.10
CA GLY A 11 -5.31 18.73 -5.00
C GLY A 11 -3.79 18.96 -4.96
N VAL A 12 -3.01 17.98 -4.52
CA VAL A 12 -1.55 17.97 -4.61
C VAL A 12 -1.10 16.87 -5.57
N GLY A 13 -0.68 17.27 -6.78
CA GLY A 13 -0.06 16.36 -7.74
C GLY A 13 1.48 16.45 -7.75
N PRO A 14 2.17 15.64 -8.57
CA PRO A 14 3.63 15.53 -8.61
C PRO A 14 4.36 16.88 -8.80
N ARG A 15 3.80 17.76 -9.64
CA ARG A 15 4.35 19.11 -9.85
C ARG A 15 4.33 19.94 -8.57
N ARG A 16 3.23 19.89 -7.82
CA ARG A 16 3.05 20.67 -6.59
C ARG A 16 3.87 20.08 -5.44
N GLU A 17 3.95 18.75 -5.33
CA GLU A 17 4.86 18.07 -4.42
C GLU A 17 6.32 18.48 -4.66
N THR A 18 6.78 18.42 -5.92
CA THR A 18 8.15 18.84 -6.27
C THR A 18 8.38 20.31 -5.92
N TYR A 19 7.37 21.16 -6.10
CA TYR A 19 7.44 22.57 -5.75
C TYR A 19 7.54 22.80 -4.22
N PHE A 20 6.89 21.97 -3.41
CA PHE A 20 7.09 21.99 -1.95
C PHE A 20 8.51 21.58 -1.57
N TRP A 21 9.03 20.49 -2.15
CA TRP A 21 10.40 20.05 -1.88
C TRP A 21 11.45 21.10 -2.24
N ARG A 22 11.30 21.79 -3.38
CA ARG A 22 12.20 22.88 -3.79
C ARG A 22 12.21 24.07 -2.83
N GLN A 23 11.17 24.23 -2.01
CA GLN A 23 11.09 25.25 -0.97
C GLN A 23 11.65 24.77 0.39
N GLY A 24 12.24 23.57 0.44
CA GLY A 24 12.75 22.97 1.67
C GLY A 24 11.69 22.22 2.50
N LEU A 25 10.46 22.10 1.99
CA LEU A 25 9.38 21.38 2.67
C LEU A 25 9.44 19.89 2.29
N ALA A 26 10.51 19.21 2.71
CA ALA A 26 10.81 17.84 2.30
C ALA A 26 10.04 16.78 3.09
N THR A 27 9.56 17.14 4.29
CA THR A 27 8.84 16.27 5.21
C THR A 27 7.48 16.87 5.60
N TRP A 28 6.61 16.04 6.17
CA TRP A 28 5.35 16.50 6.74
C TRP A 28 5.60 17.49 7.87
N GLU A 29 6.62 17.25 8.69
CA GLU A 29 7.04 18.11 9.79
C GLU A 29 7.46 19.50 9.29
N ASP A 30 8.26 19.57 8.21
CA ASP A 30 8.63 20.85 7.58
C ASP A 30 7.39 21.61 7.11
N PHE A 31 6.46 20.91 6.46
CA PHE A 31 5.23 21.50 5.93
C PHE A 31 4.30 22.01 7.05
N LEU A 32 4.17 21.26 8.15
CA LEU A 32 3.36 21.64 9.32
C LEU A 32 3.96 22.86 10.05
N ALA A 33 5.29 22.95 10.14
CA ALA A 33 5.99 24.08 10.77
C ALA A 33 5.94 25.37 9.93
N ALA A 34 5.77 25.27 8.61
CA ALA A 34 5.84 26.42 7.70
C ALA A 34 4.72 27.45 7.94
N GLN A 35 5.06 28.70 8.23
CA GLN A 35 4.07 29.79 8.39
C GLN A 35 3.49 30.26 7.05
N ARG A 36 4.27 30.17 5.97
CA ARG A 36 3.81 30.40 4.59
C ARG A 36 4.44 29.39 3.66
N VAL A 37 3.72 29.08 2.59
CA VAL A 37 4.23 28.28 1.46
C VAL A 37 3.95 29.08 0.20
N GLN A 38 4.97 29.32 -0.63
CA GLN A 38 4.76 30.06 -1.87
C GLN A 38 3.76 29.31 -2.75
N GLY A 39 2.93 30.05 -3.49
CA GLY A 39 1.91 29.47 -4.37
C GLY A 39 0.66 28.91 -3.65
N LEU A 40 0.54 29.06 -2.32
CA LEU A 40 -0.65 28.72 -1.55
C LEU A 40 -1.23 29.97 -0.88
N SER A 41 -2.56 30.08 -0.89
CA SER A 41 -3.27 31.03 -0.02
C SER A 41 -3.26 30.52 1.44
N ARG A 42 -3.49 31.41 2.41
CA ARG A 42 -3.54 31.04 3.84
C ARG A 42 -4.56 29.94 4.12
N GLY A 43 -5.81 30.12 3.65
CA GLY A 43 -6.85 29.10 3.82
C GLY A 43 -6.52 27.77 3.16
N ARG A 44 -5.82 27.77 2.02
CA ARG A 44 -5.39 26.53 1.37
C ARG A 44 -4.28 25.84 2.16
N LEU A 45 -3.32 26.60 2.70
CA LEU A 45 -2.26 26.08 3.55
C LEU A 45 -2.86 25.45 4.82
N ASP A 46 -3.76 26.16 5.50
CA ASP A 46 -4.41 25.69 6.73
C ASP A 46 -5.20 24.39 6.47
N GLY A 47 -5.94 24.32 5.36
CA GLY A 47 -6.65 23.10 4.96
C GLY A 47 -5.70 21.92 4.70
N LEU A 48 -4.59 22.13 3.97
CA LEU A 48 -3.60 21.07 3.75
C LEU A 48 -2.91 20.63 5.05
N LYS A 49 -2.65 21.56 5.98
CA LYS A 49 -2.12 21.21 7.30
C LYS A 49 -3.10 20.40 8.13
N ALA A 50 -4.39 20.70 8.05
CA ALA A 50 -5.43 19.92 8.73
C ALA A 50 -5.49 18.48 8.18
N GLU A 51 -5.51 18.32 6.86
CA GLU A 51 -5.44 16.99 6.19
C GLU A 51 -4.19 16.21 6.58
N LEU A 52 -3.03 16.89 6.61
CA LEU A 52 -1.76 16.25 6.96
C LEU A 52 -1.69 15.88 8.44
N THR A 53 -2.29 16.70 9.31
CA THR A 53 -2.45 16.38 10.74
C THR A 53 -3.37 15.18 10.92
N GLY A 54 -4.47 15.09 10.19
CA GLY A 54 -5.34 13.91 10.16
C GLY A 54 -4.60 12.66 9.69
N SER A 55 -3.74 12.80 8.66
CA SER A 55 -2.92 11.70 8.14
C SER A 55 -1.94 11.13 9.17
N LEU A 56 -1.50 11.91 10.17
CA LEU A 56 -0.68 11.40 11.27
C LEU A 56 -1.41 10.34 12.11
N GLY A 57 -2.73 10.45 12.25
CA GLY A 57 -3.57 9.47 12.94
C GLY A 57 -3.67 8.13 12.21
N HIS A 58 -3.33 8.08 10.93
CA HIS A 58 -3.42 6.89 10.08
C HIS A 58 -2.05 6.27 9.75
N LEU A 59 -0.96 6.64 10.46
CA LEU A 59 0.39 6.15 10.14
C LEU A 59 0.57 4.62 10.17
N SER A 60 -0.36 3.89 10.79
CA SER A 60 -0.38 2.42 10.85
C SER A 60 -1.46 1.81 9.96
N ASP A 61 -2.11 2.60 9.10
CA ASP A 61 -3.21 2.19 8.23
C ASP A 61 -2.78 2.31 6.77
N ALA A 62 -2.29 1.22 6.18
CA ALA A 62 -1.84 1.20 4.80
C ALA A 62 -2.98 1.47 3.82
N ALA A 63 -4.17 0.95 4.11
CA ALA A 63 -5.36 1.08 3.27
C ALA A 63 -5.80 2.55 3.15
N TYR A 64 -5.72 3.33 4.24
CA TYR A 64 -5.98 4.77 4.22
C TYR A 64 -5.15 5.51 3.17
N PHE A 65 -3.85 5.20 3.07
CA PHE A 65 -2.95 5.83 2.12
C PHE A 65 -3.06 5.23 0.73
N ALA A 66 -3.22 3.92 0.60
CA ALA A 66 -3.37 3.25 -0.69
C ALA A 66 -4.61 3.75 -1.45
N ALA A 67 -5.71 4.06 -0.74
CA ALA A 67 -6.91 4.66 -1.30
C ALA A 67 -6.73 6.12 -1.78
N ARG A 68 -5.69 6.82 -1.31
CA ARG A 68 -5.41 8.23 -1.61
C ARG A 68 -4.22 8.43 -2.55
N LEU A 69 -3.34 7.44 -2.66
CA LEU A 69 -2.22 7.42 -3.57
C LEU A 69 -2.62 6.74 -4.87
N GLN A 70 -2.04 7.21 -5.98
CA GLN A 70 -2.10 6.46 -7.23
C GLN A 70 -1.35 5.13 -7.07
N ALA A 71 -1.79 4.07 -7.76
CA ALA A 71 -1.18 2.74 -7.66
C ALA A 71 0.34 2.74 -7.89
N GLY A 72 0.82 3.55 -8.86
CA GLY A 72 2.25 3.72 -9.13
C GLY A 72 3.05 4.39 -8.01
N GLU A 73 2.39 4.93 -6.97
CA GLU A 73 3.02 5.58 -5.81
C GLU A 73 2.92 4.74 -4.54
N HIS A 74 2.30 3.56 -4.59
CA HIS A 74 2.15 2.65 -3.43
C HIS A 74 3.49 2.16 -2.87
N TRP A 75 4.55 2.14 -3.68
CA TRP A 75 5.92 1.83 -3.20
C TRP A 75 6.39 2.74 -2.06
N ARG A 76 5.80 3.94 -1.92
CA ARG A 76 6.13 4.87 -0.83
C ARG A 76 5.68 4.39 0.54
N LEU A 77 4.72 3.47 0.58
CA LEU A 77 4.24 2.79 1.79
C LEU A 77 5.30 1.85 2.35
N PHE A 78 6.10 1.21 1.49
CA PHE A 78 7.00 0.11 1.87
C PHE A 78 7.84 0.39 3.11
N ARG A 79 8.52 1.53 3.20
CA ARG A 79 9.39 1.82 4.36
C ARG A 79 8.62 1.92 5.68
N GLN A 80 7.37 2.40 5.66
CA GLN A 80 6.53 2.52 6.86
C GLN A 80 5.99 1.16 7.30
N PHE A 81 5.56 0.33 6.34
CA PHE A 81 4.87 -0.94 6.59
C PHE A 81 5.76 -2.18 6.46
N ARG A 82 7.06 -2.00 6.24
CA ARG A 82 8.04 -3.09 6.06
C ARG A 82 7.95 -4.21 7.11
N PRO A 83 7.76 -3.93 8.43
CA PRO A 83 7.67 -5.00 9.43
C PRO A 83 6.47 -5.93 9.26
N ARG A 84 5.43 -5.49 8.54
CA ARG A 84 4.18 -6.22 8.30
C ARG A 84 3.91 -6.35 6.80
N THR A 85 4.98 -6.48 6.00
CA THR A 85 4.89 -6.70 4.55
C THR A 85 5.10 -8.18 4.23
N ALA A 86 4.27 -8.75 3.37
CA ALA A 86 4.52 -10.08 2.79
C ALA A 86 4.78 -10.01 1.29
N TYR A 87 5.71 -10.84 0.84
CA TYR A 87 6.02 -11.10 -0.55
C TYR A 87 5.26 -12.35 -0.97
N LEU A 88 4.35 -12.19 -1.91
CA LEU A 88 3.38 -13.20 -2.33
C LEU A 88 3.65 -13.62 -3.77
N ASP A 89 3.55 -14.92 -3.99
CA ASP A 89 3.54 -15.58 -5.29
C ASP A 89 2.68 -16.84 -5.20
N ILE A 90 2.02 -17.23 -6.30
CA ILE A 90 1.17 -18.42 -6.34
C ILE A 90 1.48 -19.31 -7.54
N GLU A 91 1.29 -20.61 -7.34
CA GLU A 91 1.25 -21.59 -8.41
C GLU A 91 -0.21 -22.02 -8.64
N THR A 92 -0.54 -22.22 -9.90
CA THR A 92 -1.91 -22.55 -10.30
C THR A 92 -1.95 -23.73 -11.26
N TYR A 93 -3.10 -24.41 -11.29
CA TYR A 93 -3.40 -25.46 -12.25
C TYR A 93 -4.75 -25.22 -12.90
N GLY A 94 -4.85 -25.51 -14.20
CA GLY A 94 -6.05 -25.31 -15.00
C GLY A 94 -5.73 -24.76 -16.38
N LYS A 95 -6.72 -24.78 -17.29
CA LYS A 95 -6.52 -24.36 -18.68
C LYS A 95 -7.03 -22.95 -19.00
N VAL A 96 -7.99 -22.42 -18.23
CA VAL A 96 -8.65 -21.15 -18.59
C VAL A 96 -9.05 -20.38 -17.34
N TRP A 97 -8.91 -19.05 -17.42
CA TRP A 97 -9.43 -18.07 -16.47
C TRP A 97 -10.84 -17.59 -16.92
N PRO A 98 -11.84 -17.45 -16.03
CA PRO A 98 -11.84 -17.80 -14.59
C PRO A 98 -11.99 -19.31 -14.36
N GLY A 99 -11.40 -19.83 -13.27
CA GLY A 99 -11.48 -21.26 -12.91
C GLY A 99 -10.14 -21.96 -12.62
N LEU A 100 -9.04 -21.20 -12.54
CA LEU A 100 -7.76 -21.75 -12.10
C LEU A 100 -7.84 -22.18 -10.63
N LEU A 101 -7.27 -23.35 -10.32
CA LEU A 101 -7.07 -23.82 -8.96
C LEU A 101 -5.73 -23.30 -8.45
N VAL A 102 -5.71 -22.79 -7.22
CA VAL A 102 -4.45 -22.50 -6.52
C VAL A 102 -3.89 -23.82 -6.02
N THR A 103 -2.68 -24.18 -6.44
CA THR A 103 -1.99 -25.40 -6.02
C THR A 103 -1.02 -25.12 -4.87
N VAL A 104 -0.31 -23.98 -4.94
CA VAL A 104 0.60 -23.51 -3.91
C VAL A 104 0.43 -22.00 -3.75
N ALA A 105 0.42 -21.50 -2.53
CA ALA A 105 0.66 -20.09 -2.24
C ALA A 105 1.92 -19.95 -1.38
N GLY A 106 2.80 -19.04 -1.77
CA GLY A 106 4.01 -18.71 -1.04
C GLY A 106 3.90 -17.34 -0.38
N LEU A 107 4.27 -17.26 0.90
CA LEU A 107 4.39 -16.00 1.63
C LEU A 107 5.75 -15.92 2.32
N TYR A 108 6.56 -14.94 1.92
CA TYR A 108 7.79 -14.58 2.62
C TYR A 108 7.57 -13.27 3.37
N ASP A 109 7.93 -13.20 4.65
CA ASP A 109 7.76 -11.98 5.47
C ASP A 109 9.06 -11.15 5.64
N GLY A 110 10.10 -11.50 4.89
CA GLY A 110 11.43 -10.92 5.06
C GLY A 110 12.34 -11.69 6.02
N GLN A 111 11.82 -12.71 6.71
CA GLN A 111 12.57 -13.58 7.62
C GLN A 111 12.28 -15.07 7.36
N THR A 112 11.00 -15.43 7.26
CA THR A 112 10.53 -16.81 7.16
C THR A 112 9.67 -16.99 5.92
N MET A 113 9.85 -18.13 5.25
CA MET A 113 8.99 -18.58 4.16
C MET A 113 7.89 -19.48 4.72
N ARG A 114 6.64 -19.16 4.40
CA ARG A 114 5.46 -20.00 4.64
C ARG A 114 4.90 -20.46 3.29
N GLN A 115 4.67 -21.76 3.17
CA GLN A 115 4.13 -22.39 1.97
C GLN A 115 2.80 -23.06 2.31
N PHE A 116 1.82 -22.87 1.42
CA PHE A 116 0.45 -23.32 1.59
C PHE A 116 0.09 -24.18 0.40
N VAL A 117 -0.07 -25.49 0.61
CA VAL A 117 -0.22 -26.48 -0.47
C VAL A 117 -1.64 -27.04 -0.48
N GLN A 118 -2.24 -27.11 -1.67
CA GLN A 118 -3.57 -27.67 -1.89
C GLN A 118 -3.66 -29.09 -1.33
N GLY A 119 -4.72 -29.38 -0.57
CA GLY A 119 -4.92 -30.68 0.06
C GLY A 119 -4.09 -30.92 1.32
N PHE A 120 -3.25 -29.96 1.72
CA PHE A 120 -2.48 -30.02 2.96
C PHE A 120 -2.88 -28.89 3.92
N ASN A 121 -2.43 -27.67 3.66
CA ASN A 121 -2.64 -26.51 4.55
C ASN A 121 -3.10 -25.24 3.80
N LEU A 122 -3.47 -25.33 2.51
CA LEU A 122 -3.88 -24.17 1.72
C LEU A 122 -5.01 -23.34 2.32
N GLN A 123 -5.91 -23.96 3.07
CA GLN A 123 -7.04 -23.28 3.72
C GLN A 123 -6.63 -22.36 4.88
N GLU A 124 -5.40 -22.48 5.40
CA GLU A 124 -4.84 -21.61 6.43
C GLU A 124 -4.32 -20.29 5.85
N PHE A 125 -4.11 -20.22 4.53
CA PHE A 125 -3.53 -19.05 3.85
C PHE A 125 -4.27 -17.73 4.16
N PRO A 126 -5.61 -17.63 4.08
CA PRO A 126 -6.31 -16.38 4.34
C PRO A 126 -6.09 -15.86 5.77
N GLN A 127 -6.03 -16.76 6.75
CA GLN A 127 -5.78 -16.40 8.15
C GLN A 127 -4.37 -15.82 8.31
N VAL A 128 -3.36 -16.47 7.74
CA VAL A 128 -1.98 -15.98 7.80
C VAL A 128 -1.81 -14.67 7.03
N LEU A 129 -2.45 -14.52 5.87
CA LEU A 129 -2.39 -13.29 5.07
C LEU A 129 -2.88 -12.06 5.86
N SER A 130 -3.86 -12.25 6.76
CA SER A 130 -4.42 -11.18 7.59
C SER A 130 -3.43 -10.60 8.62
N GLU A 131 -2.28 -11.24 8.84
CA GLU A 131 -1.21 -10.73 9.70
C GLU A 131 -0.44 -9.57 9.07
N PHE A 132 -0.60 -9.32 7.76
CA PHE A 132 0.17 -8.35 6.99
C PHE A 132 -0.65 -7.12 6.59
N ASP A 133 0.01 -5.97 6.51
CA ASP A 133 -0.60 -4.68 6.15
C ASP A 133 -0.26 -4.24 4.71
N LEU A 134 0.70 -4.91 4.05
CA LEU A 134 1.14 -4.58 2.70
C LEU A 134 1.55 -5.85 1.96
N LEU A 135 1.13 -5.99 0.70
CA LEU A 135 1.58 -7.06 -0.18
C LEU A 135 2.54 -6.56 -1.25
N VAL A 136 3.57 -7.36 -1.49
CA VAL A 136 4.49 -7.18 -2.63
C VAL A 136 4.37 -8.42 -3.51
N THR A 137 4.07 -8.19 -4.79
CA THR A 137 3.95 -9.24 -5.80
C THR A 137 4.68 -8.83 -7.07
N PHE A 138 4.94 -9.78 -7.95
CA PHE A 138 5.39 -9.50 -9.31
C PHE A 138 4.22 -9.67 -10.28
N ASN A 139 3.70 -8.57 -10.82
CA ASN A 139 2.51 -8.56 -11.68
C ASN A 139 1.23 -9.17 -11.05
N GLY A 140 1.18 -9.32 -9.72
CA GLY A 140 0.10 -10.03 -9.05
C GLY A 140 -1.28 -9.36 -9.19
N THR A 141 -1.33 -8.03 -9.39
CA THR A 141 -2.61 -7.33 -9.65
C THR A 141 -3.28 -7.79 -10.95
N GLN A 142 -2.51 -8.30 -11.92
CA GLN A 142 -3.03 -8.83 -13.17
C GLN A 142 -3.34 -10.33 -13.12
N PHE A 143 -2.79 -11.07 -12.16
CA PHE A 143 -2.89 -12.51 -12.12
C PHE A 143 -3.15 -13.07 -10.72
N ASP A 144 -2.15 -13.05 -9.82
CA ASP A 144 -2.20 -13.70 -8.52
C ASP A 144 -3.40 -13.27 -7.67
N LEU A 145 -3.59 -11.96 -7.53
CA LEU A 145 -4.61 -11.37 -6.68
C LEU A 145 -6.04 -11.64 -7.22
N PRO A 146 -6.32 -11.49 -8.53
CA PRO A 146 -7.56 -11.99 -9.12
C PRO A 146 -7.80 -13.48 -8.85
N VAL A 147 -6.80 -14.34 -9.08
CA VAL A 147 -6.93 -15.80 -8.89
C VAL A 147 -7.23 -16.14 -7.45
N LEU A 148 -6.50 -15.55 -6.50
CA LEU A 148 -6.73 -15.74 -5.07
C LEU A 148 -8.12 -15.29 -4.64
N LYS A 149 -8.64 -14.16 -5.15
CA LYS A 149 -10.01 -13.72 -4.86
C LYS A 149 -11.08 -14.64 -5.45
N ALA A 150 -10.84 -15.22 -6.63
CA ALA A 150 -11.78 -16.19 -7.20
C ALA A 150 -11.78 -17.51 -6.41
N TYR A 151 -10.61 -17.94 -5.91
CA TYR A 151 -10.45 -19.16 -5.13
C TYR A 151 -10.94 -19.00 -3.68
N PHE A 152 -10.67 -17.85 -3.07
CA PHE A 152 -11.09 -17.46 -1.72
C PHE A 152 -11.96 -16.20 -1.79
N PRO A 153 -13.29 -16.33 -1.96
CA PRO A 153 -14.18 -15.17 -2.14
C PRO A 153 -14.16 -14.15 -1.00
N GLU A 154 -13.94 -14.61 0.24
CA GLU A 154 -13.88 -13.78 1.45
C GLU A 154 -12.46 -13.23 1.73
N LEU A 155 -11.51 -13.40 0.81
CA LEU A 155 -10.12 -13.00 1.03
C LEU A 155 -9.96 -11.48 1.02
N ASN A 156 -9.53 -10.95 2.16
CA ASN A 156 -9.08 -9.57 2.27
C ASN A 156 -7.61 -9.47 1.87
N LEU A 157 -7.35 -8.73 0.79
CA LEU A 157 -6.00 -8.45 0.32
C LEU A 157 -5.51 -7.13 0.89
N PRO A 158 -4.37 -7.11 1.61
CA PRO A 158 -3.66 -5.87 1.89
C PRO A 158 -3.32 -5.13 0.59
N PRO A 159 -3.20 -3.79 0.64
CA PRO A 159 -2.82 -2.97 -0.51
C PRO A 159 -1.42 -3.29 -1.05
#